data_AF-A0AAU4W1G6-F1
#
_entry.id   AF-A0AAU4W1G6-F1
#
_cell.length_a   1.000
_cell.length_b   1.000
_cell.length_c   1.000
_cell.angle_alpha   90.00
_cell.angle_beta   90.00
_cell.angle_gamma   90.00
#
_symmetry.space_group_name_H-M   'P 1'
#
loop_
_entity.id
_entity.type
_entity.pdbx_description
1 polymer ?
#
loop_
_entity_poly.entity_id
_entity_poly.type
_entity_poly.pdbx_seq_one_letter_code
_entity_poly.pdbx_strand_id
1 'polypeptide(L)' 'MCYLRDGSRVFETYWTTRRGVEVMDYNYALTELTACGRQEPWEDSPPNWPQECSKTRTNGGSPDWPPVPTWPGG' A
#
# COMPACT_ATOMS: atom_id res chain seq x y z
N MET A 1 -2.06 -4.11 5.52
CA MET A 1 -3.08 -4.30 6.57
C MET A 1 -2.89 -5.65 7.21
N CYS A 2 -2.89 -5.76 8.55
CA CYS A 2 -2.78 -7.03 9.26
C CYS A 2 -3.87 -7.15 10.34
N TYR A 3 -4.54 -8.30 10.38
CA TYR A 3 -5.57 -8.64 11.34
C TYR A 3 -5.19 -9.88 12.14
N LEU A 4 -5.43 -9.85 13.44
CA LEU A 4 -5.31 -11.00 14.34
C LEU A 4 -6.70 -11.43 14.80
N ARG A 5 -7.01 -12.73 14.76
CA ARG A 5 -8.27 -13.28 15.27
C ARG A 5 -8.05 -14.06 16.56
N ASP A 6 -8.89 -13.78 17.56
CA ASP A 6 -8.98 -14.53 18.81
C ASP A 6 -10.45 -14.89 19.07
N GLY A 7 -10.80 -16.17 18.88
CA GLY A 7 -12.18 -16.65 18.93
C GLY A 7 -13.10 -15.92 17.93
N SER A 8 -14.11 -15.23 18.45
CA SER A 8 -15.08 -14.42 17.68
C SER A 8 -14.63 -12.97 17.46
N ARG A 9 -13.49 -12.57 18.01
CA ARG A 9 -12.96 -11.20 17.95
C ARG A 9 -11.86 -11.11 16.90
N VAL A 10 -11.77 -9.97 16.21
CA VAL A 10 -10.62 -9.65 15.36
C VAL A 10 -10.10 -8.28 15.76
N PHE A 11 -8.78 -8.16 15.73
CA PHE A 11 -8.04 -6.96 16.05
C PHE A 11 -7.27 -6.53 14.81
N GLU A 12 -7.41 -5.27 14.43
CA GLU A 12 -6.45 -4.62 13.57
C GLU A 12 -5.16 -4.41 14.36
N THR A 13 -4.08 -5.03 13.89
CA THR A 13 -2.77 -4.98 14.58
C THR A 13 -1.79 -4.04 13.91
N TYR A 14 -1.98 -3.77 12.61
CA TYR A 14 -1.05 -2.97 11.83
C TYR A 14 -1.67 -2.38 10.56
N TRP A 15 -1.52 -1.07 10.39
CA TRP A 15 -1.85 -0.32 9.18
C TRP A 15 -0.66 0.53 8.73
N THR A 16 -0.50 0.67 7.41
CA THR A 16 0.49 1.54 6.79
C THR A 16 -0.11 2.25 5.60
N THR A 17 0.37 3.46 5.33
CA THR A 17 0.03 4.22 4.14
C THR A 17 1.27 4.44 3.26
N ARG A 18 1.04 4.89 2.02
CA ARG A 18 2.09 5.34 1.09
C ARG A 18 3.22 4.31 0.90
N ARG A 19 4.40 4.59 1.45
CA ARG A 19 5.65 3.81 1.27
C ARG A 19 5.92 2.84 2.42
N GLY A 20 4.98 2.69 3.36
CA GLY A 20 5.21 1.92 4.60
C GLY A 20 5.51 0.43 4.41
N VAL A 21 5.20 -0.14 3.24
CA VAL A 21 5.53 -1.54 2.87
C VAL A 21 6.39 -1.66 1.61
N GLU A 22 7.03 -0.56 1.18
CA GLU A 22 7.76 -0.52 -0.09
C GLU A 22 8.89 -1.55 -0.17
N VAL A 23 9.56 -1.84 0.94
CA VAL A 23 10.63 -2.86 1.02
C VAL A 23 10.10 -4.26 0.67
N MET A 24 8.84 -4.55 0.99
CA MET A 24 8.21 -5.84 0.70
C MET A 24 7.55 -5.86 -0.68
N ASP A 25 7.36 -4.70 -1.31
CA ASP A 25 6.81 -4.59 -2.65
C ASP A 25 7.93 -4.57 -3.70
N TYR A 26 8.33 -5.77 -4.10
CA TYR A 26 9.43 -6.00 -5.04
C TYR A 26 9.25 -5.30 -6.38
N ASN A 27 8.03 -4.91 -6.76
CA ASN A 27 7.80 -4.17 -7.99
C ASN A 27 8.61 -2.86 -8.02
N TYR A 28 8.85 -2.22 -6.87
CA TYR A 28 9.54 -0.93 -6.79
C TYR A 28 11.03 -1.10 -7.01
N ALA A 29 11.62 -2.16 -6.46
CA ALA A 29 13.02 -2.51 -6.69
C ALA A 29 13.24 -2.96 -8.14
N LEU A 30 12.33 -3.76 -8.71
CA LEU A 30 12.44 -4.19 -10.10
C LEU A 30 12.36 -3.02 -11.09
N THR A 31 11.47 -2.05 -10.85
CA THR A 31 11.34 -0.88 -11.73
C THR A 31 12.55 0.05 -11.67
N GLU A 32 13.25 0.15 -10.54
CA GLU A 32 14.52 0.91 -10.44
C GLU A 32 15.62 0.35 -11.34
N LEU A 33 15.55 -0.94 -11.70
CA LEU A 33 16.52 -1.58 -12.59
C LEU A 33 16.20 -1.36 -14.08
N THR A 34 15.08 -0.71 -14.40
CA THR A 34 14.67 -0.43 -15.78
C THR A 34 15.02 1.00 -16.17
N ALA A 35 15.22 1.25 -17.47
CA ALA A 35 15.52 2.59 -17.99
C ALA A 35 14.41 3.62 -17.71
N CYS A 36 13.17 3.17 -17.51
CA CYS A 36 12.03 4.05 -17.22
C CYS A 36 11.83 4.35 -15.72
N GLY A 37 12.65 3.76 -14.84
CA GLY A 37 12.50 3.97 -13.41
C GLY A 37 11.10 3.60 -12.90
N ARG A 38 10.63 4.32 -11.88
CA ARG A 38 9.33 4.05 -11.25
C ARG A 38 8.17 4.81 -11.91
N GLN A 39 8.49 5.76 -12.77
CA GLN A 39 7.56 6.66 -13.46
C GLN A 39 6.71 7.50 -12.50
N GLU A 40 7.16 7.72 -11.26
CA GLU A 40 6.37 8.46 -10.27
C GLU A 40 6.36 9.96 -10.60
N PRO A 41 5.29 10.71 -10.26
CA PRO A 41 5.18 12.14 -10.60
C PRO A 41 6.28 13.02 -10.00
N TRP A 42 6.95 12.55 -8.95
CA TRP A 42 8.07 13.24 -8.30
C TRP A 42 9.42 12.91 -8.93
N GLU A 43 9.48 11.91 -9.81
CA GLU A 43 10.71 11.48 -10.49
C GLU A 43 11.06 12.47 -11.59
N ASP A 44 12.29 12.99 -11.56
CA ASP A 44 12.80 13.89 -12.60
C ASP A 44 13.21 13.06 -13.82
N SER A 45 12.32 13.02 -14.82
CA SER A 45 12.51 12.25 -16.05
C SER A 45 12.88 13.18 -17.21
N PRO A 46 13.72 12.73 -18.16
CA PRO A 46 14.05 13.52 -19.34
C PRO A 46 12.82 13.97 -20.14
N PRO A 47 12.93 15.04 -20.93
CA PRO A 47 11.86 15.43 -21.85
C PRO A 47 11.47 14.27 -22.78
N ASN A 48 10.16 14.07 -22.96
CA ASN A 48 9.57 13.00 -23.77
C ASN A 48 9.76 11.57 -23.22
N TRP A 49 10.15 11.42 -21.96
CA TRP A 49 10.17 10.12 -21.29
C TRP A 49 8.76 9.72 -20.81
N PRO A 50 8.37 8.42 -20.88
CA PRO A 50 7.10 7.97 -20.32
C PRO A 50 7.03 8.19 -18.81
N GLN A 51 5.91 8.76 -18.32
CA GLN A 51 5.66 9.02 -16.89
C GLN A 51 4.20 8.73 -16.51
N GLU A 52 3.76 7.50 -16.76
CA GLU A 52 2.40 7.05 -16.49
C GLU A 52 2.39 6.00 -15.36
N CYS A 53 2.67 6.43 -14.12
CA CYS A 53 2.67 5.52 -12.96
C CYS A 53 1.30 4.85 -12.77
N SER A 54 1.26 3.52 -12.86
CA SER A 54 0.05 2.72 -12.63
C SER A 54 -0.02 2.12 -11.22
N LYS A 55 0.90 2.48 -10.32
CA LYS A 55 0.97 1.89 -8.97
C LYS A 55 0.00 2.59 -8.04
N THR A 56 -0.96 1.83 -7.49
CA THR A 56 -1.95 2.33 -6.55
C THR A 56 -1.38 2.32 -5.13
N ARG A 57 -1.12 3.51 -4.57
CA ARG A 57 -0.79 3.67 -3.15
C ARG A 57 -1.99 4.16 -2.37
N THR A 58 -2.25 3.52 -1.23
CA THR A 58 -3.31 3.95 -0.32
C THR A 58 -2.81 5.08 0.58
N ASN A 59 -3.51 6.22 0.56
CA ASN A 59 -3.33 7.31 1.53
C ASN A 59 -4.39 7.28 2.65
N GLY A 60 -5.36 6.38 2.56
CA GLY A 60 -6.35 6.14 3.61
C GLY A 60 -5.73 5.45 4.82
N GLY A 61 -6.15 5.88 6.02
CA GLY A 61 -5.79 5.24 7.29
C GLY A 61 -6.64 4.02 7.58
N SER A 62 -6.48 3.47 8.80
CA SER A 62 -7.41 2.50 9.37
C SER A 62 -8.85 3.04 9.30
N PRO A 63 -9.87 2.19 9.08
CA PRO A 63 -11.26 2.63 9.07
C PRO A 63 -11.68 3.28 10.40
N ASP A 64 -12.40 4.41 10.36
CA ASP A 64 -12.93 5.08 11.56
C ASP A 64 -14.16 4.38 12.16
N TRP A 65 -14.50 3.17 11.70
CA TRP A 65 -15.71 2.48 12.14
C TRP A 65 -15.59 2.05 13.60
N PRO A 66 -16.69 2.15 14.38
CA PRO A 66 -16.68 1.69 15.76
C PRO A 66 -16.34 0.19 15.80
N PRO A 67 -15.52 -0.26 16.77
CA PRO A 67 -15.18 -1.66 16.91
C PRO A 67 -16.45 -2.51 16.99
N VAL A 68 -16.59 -3.49 16.10
CA VAL A 68 -17.69 -4.45 16.18
C VAL A 68 -17.32 -5.55 17.19
N PRO A 69 -18.17 -5.83 18.19
CA PRO A 69 -17.87 -6.85 19.20
C PRO A 69 -17.85 -8.27 18.60
N THR A 70 -18.51 -8.46 17.45
CA THR A 70 -18.55 -9.71 16.69
C THR A 70 -18.53 -9.39 15.20
N TRP A 71 -17.80 -10.17 14.40
CA TRP A 71 -17.90 -10.06 12.94
C TRP A 71 -19.29 -10.46 12.45
N PRO A 72 -19.90 -9.70 11.53
CA PRO A 72 -21.16 -10.12 10.92
C PRO A 72 -20.89 -11.28 9.96
N GLY A 73 -21.20 -12.50 10.39
CA GLY A 73 -21.14 -13.72 9.60
C GLY A 73 -19.79 -14.43 9.66
N GLY A 74 -19.79 -15.60 10.29
CA GLY A 74 -18.78 -16.64 10.13
C GLY A 74 -19.27 -17.70 9.17
#